data_AF-A0AB74QPS9-F1
#
_entry.id   AF-A0AB74QPS9-F1
#
_cell.length_a   1.000
_cell.length_b   1.000
_cell.length_c   1.000
_cell.angle_alpha   90.00
_cell.angle_beta   90.00
_cell.angle_gamma   90.00
#
_symmetry.space_group_name_H-M   'P 1'
#
loop_
_entity.id
_entity.type
_entity.pdbx_description
1 polymer ?
#
loop_
_entity_poly.entity_id
_entity_poly.type
_entity_poly.pdbx_seq_one_letter_code
_entity_poly.pdbx_strand_id
1 'polypeptide(L)' 'MNIRFSIETHKLLIERANREDKPAAALVNELITAILQQEENNEPKKTDSSLR' A
#
# COMPACT_ATOMS: atom_id res chain seq x y z
N MET A 1 -0.76 -5.83 11.69
CA MET A 1 -1.65 -4.65 11.57
C MET A 1 -3.09 -5.11 11.76
N ASN A 2 -3.93 -4.34 12.44
CA ASN A 2 -5.37 -4.61 12.54
C ASN A 2 -6.14 -3.50 11.80
N ILE A 3 -6.49 -3.76 10.54
CA ILE A 3 -7.14 -2.78 9.67
C ILE A 3 -8.58 -3.24 9.46
N ARG A 4 -9.52 -2.35 9.77
CA ARG A 4 -10.95 -2.59 9.56
C ARG A 4 -11.37 -1.92 8.26
N PHE A 5 -11.71 -2.73 7.27
CA PHE A 5 -12.27 -2.25 6.01
C PHE A 5 -13.78 -2.12 6.11
N SER A 6 -14.35 -1.25 5.27
CA SER A 6 -15.80 -1.31 5.01
C SER A 6 -16.16 -2.66 4.39
N ILE A 7 -17.42 -3.06 4.50
CA ILE A 7 -17.91 -4.33 3.95
C ILE A 7 -17.64 -4.41 2.44
N GLU A 8 -17.86 -3.30 1.73
CA GLU A 8 -17.63 -3.22 0.28
C GLU A 8 -16.16 -3.42 -0.08
N THR A 9 -15.25 -2.69 0.57
CA THR A 9 -13.81 -2.83 0.35
C THR A 9 -13.33 -4.22 0.72
N HIS A 10 -13.86 -4.82 1.80
CA HIS A 10 -13.51 -6.17 2.18
C HIS A 10 -13.88 -7.20 1.09
N LYS A 11 -15.08 -7.08 0.48
CA LYS A 11 -15.49 -7.96 -0.62
C LYS A 11 -14.56 -7.83 -1.82
N LEU A 12 -14.25 -6.60 -2.23
CA LEU A 12 -13.32 -6.34 -3.34
C LEU A 12 -11.92 -6.90 -3.07
N LEU A 13 -11.44 -6.78 -1.84
CA LEU A 13 -10.15 -7.36 -1.43
C LEU A 13 -10.17 -8.88 -1.51
N ILE A 14 -11.23 -9.53 -1.05
CA ILE A 14 -11.37 -11.00 -1.12
C ILE A 14 -11.47 -11.48 -2.56
N GLU A 15 -12.28 -10.82 -3.41
CA GLU A 15 -12.41 -11.17 -4.83
C GLU A 15 -11.07 -11.06 -5.55
N ARG A 16 -10.32 -9.99 -5.29
CA ARG A 16 -8.99 -9.79 -5.86
C ARG A 16 -7.98 -10.82 -5.36
N ALA A 17 -7.99 -11.10 -4.06
CA ALA A 17 -7.13 -12.11 -3.46
C ALA A 17 -7.36 -13.50 -4.07
N ASN A 18 -8.62 -13.88 -4.30
CA ASN A 18 -8.98 -15.13 -4.98
C ASN A 18 -8.53 -15.16 -6.45
N ARG A 19 -8.64 -14.03 -7.18
CA ARG A 19 -8.17 -13.94 -8.58
C ARG A 19 -6.65 -14.09 -8.70
N GLU A 20 -5.92 -13.59 -7.70
CA GLU A 20 -4.46 -13.63 -7.67
C GLU A 20 -3.91 -14.84 -6.88
N ASP A 21 -4.79 -15.80 -6.51
CA ASP A 21 -4.48 -17.00 -5.72
C ASP A 21 -3.60 -16.71 -4.49
N LYS A 22 -3.93 -15.65 -3.75
CA LYS A 22 -3.15 -15.22 -2.58
C LYS A 22 -4.03 -14.98 -1.36
N PRO A 23 -3.50 -15.12 -0.14
CA PRO A 23 -4.22 -14.74 1.06
C PRO A 23 -4.54 -13.24 1.07
N ALA A 24 -5.77 -12.86 1.42
CA ALA A 24 -6.19 -11.45 1.45
C ALA A 24 -5.31 -10.59 2.38
N ALA A 25 -4.80 -11.15 3.47
CA ALA A 25 -3.85 -10.46 4.34
C ALA A 25 -2.50 -10.14 3.64
N ALA A 26 -2.03 -11.05 2.78
CA ALA A 26 -0.81 -10.83 2.00
C ALA A 26 -1.02 -9.73 0.95
N LEU A 27 -2.16 -9.77 0.24
CA LEU A 27 -2.55 -8.71 -0.69
C LEU A 27 -2.59 -7.33 -0.02
N VAL A 28 -3.17 -7.24 1.18
CA VAL A 28 -3.23 -5.97 1.93
C VAL A 28 -1.84 -5.48 2.31
N ASN A 29 -0.94 -6.36 2.75
CA ASN A 29 0.43 -5.98 3.07
C ASN A 29 1.17 -5.47 1.83
N GLU A 30 1.06 -6.16 0.69
CA GLU A 30 1.66 -5.73 -0.58
C GLU A 30 1.17 -4.34 -0.99
N LEU A 31 -0.14 -4.10 -0.93
CA LEU A 31 -0.74 -2.81 -1.28
C LEU A 31 -0.24 -1.69 -0.37
N ILE A 32 -0.19 -1.93 0.95
CA ILE A 32 0.32 -0.94 1.91
C ILE A 32 1.80 -0.65 1.65
N THR A 33 2.62 -1.69 1.46
CA THR A 33 4.04 -1.52 1.17
C THR A 33 4.26 -0.74 -0.12
N ALA A 34 3.51 -1.03 -1.19
CA ALA A 34 3.61 -0.31 -2.44
C ALA A 34 3.25 1.18 -2.28
N ILE A 35 2.19 1.49 -1.51
CA ILE A 35 1.81 2.88 -1.22
C ILE A 35 2.93 3.57 -0.43
N LEU A 36 3.44 2.97 0.65
CA LEU A 36 4.50 3.57 1.47
C LEU A 36 5.77 3.83 0.66
N GLN A 37 6.16 2.91 -0.21
CA GLN A 37 7.30 3.10 -1.12
C GLN A 37 7.05 4.22 -2.14
N GLN A 38 5.83 4.34 -2.65
CA GLN A 38 5.47 5.42 -3.55
C GLN A 38 5.54 6.78 -2.84
N GLU A 39 5.04 6.86 -1.60
CA GLU A 39 5.10 8.07 -0.79
C GLU A 39 6.55 8.46 -0.45
N GLU A 40 7.42 7.50 -0.10
CA GLU A 40 8.85 7.75 0.13
C GLU A 40 9.53 8.34 -1.12
N ASN A 41 9.17 7.85 -2.31
CA ASN A 41 9.70 8.35 -3.58
C ASN A 41 9.08 9.68 -4.04
N ASN A 42 7.87 10.00 -3.55
CA ASN A 42 7.19 11.27 -3.82
C ASN A 42 7.63 12.40 -2.89
N GLU A 43 8.33 12.09 -1.80
CA GLU A 43 8.90 13.12 -0.94
C GLU A 43 9.86 13.95 -1.80
N PRO A 44 9.60 15.27 -2.00
CA PRO A 44 10.48 16.09 -2.81
C PRO A 44 11.84 16.03 -2.15
N LYS A 45 12.81 15.40 -2.82
CA LYS A 45 14.21 15.40 -2.39
C LYS A 45 14.51 16.86 -2.13
N LYS A 46 14.58 17.25 -0.85
CA LYS A 46 15.00 18.59 -0.48
C LYS A 46 16.36 18.70 -1.15
N THR A 47 16.43 19.52 -2.18
CA THR A 47 17.67 19.87 -2.80
C THR A 47 18.44 20.50 -1.66
N ASP A 48 19.34 19.73 -1.06
CA ASP A 48 20.41 20.23 -0.22
C ASP A 48 21.35 20.95 -1.21
N SER A 49 20.83 22.06 -1.77
CA SER A 49 21.63 23.15 -2.28
C SER A 49 22.32 23.69 -1.03
N SER A 50 23.39 22.99 -0.67
CA SER A 50 24.40 23.39 0.27
C SER A 50 24.66 24.87 0.02
N LEU A 51 24.25 25.68 0.99
CA LEU A 51 24.71 27.05 1.15
C LEU A 51 26.23 27.00 1.27
N ARG A 52 26.92 27.22 0.16
CA ARG A 52 28.35 27.54 0.11
C ARG A 52 28.60 28.60 -0.94
#